data_AF-A0A0J7K8A5-F1
#
_entry.id   AF-A0A0J7K8A5-F1
#
_cell.length_a   1.000
_cell.length_b   1.000
_cell.length_c   1.000
_cell.angle_alpha   90.00
_cell.angle_beta   90.00
_cell.angle_gamma   90.00
#
_symmetry.space_group_name_H-M   'P 1'
#
loop_
_entity.id
_entity.type
_entity.pdbx_description
1 polymer ?
#
loop_
_entity_poly.entity_id
_entity_poly.type
_entity_poly.pdbx_seq_one_letter_code
_entity_poly.pdbx_strand_id
1 'polypeptide(L)'
;MSDETLALIEKRLNIRLSNADPDQMEKVNNKIKRSCGKNKNEHISKICTELDRHANENRSTELYSKVKYLSREFKAKTQIIKDEQGNVITDAKGIAKMWREYCCRLFHDEPPPASGNRTQLDQKPAILRDEVGRAVKKLRNQKALGSDGITAEVFNLG
;
A
#
# COMPACT_ATOMS: atom_id res chain seq x y z
N MET A 1 21.99 0.51 -7.79
CA MET A 1 22.92 -0.14 -8.75
C MET A 1 23.79 0.96 -9.31
N SER A 2 25.09 0.72 -9.50
CA SER A 2 25.99 1.70 -10.10
C SER A 2 25.80 1.78 -11.60
N ASP A 3 26.12 2.94 -12.18
CA ASP A 3 26.02 3.19 -13.62
C ASP A 3 26.94 2.26 -14.42
N GLU A 4 28.08 1.87 -13.84
CA GLU A 4 28.99 0.87 -14.40
C GLU A 4 28.30 -0.50 -14.61
N THR A 5 27.52 -0.96 -13.62
CA THR A 5 26.79 -2.23 -13.76
C THR A 5 25.69 -2.14 -14.81
N LEU A 6 25.00 -1.00 -14.91
CA LEU A 6 23.98 -0.77 -15.93
C LEU A 6 24.59 -0.78 -17.34
N ALA A 7 25.71 -0.10 -17.53
CA ALA A 7 26.45 -0.11 -18.80
C ALA A 7 26.91 -1.53 -19.21
N LEU A 8 27.32 -2.37 -18.25
CA LEU A 8 27.65 -3.77 -18.53
C LEU A 8 26.42 -4.60 -18.94
N ILE A 9 25.26 -4.33 -18.36
CA ILE A 9 23.99 -4.97 -18.74
C ILE A 9 23.58 -4.55 -20.15
N GLU A 10 23.67 -3.27 -20.49
CA GLU A 10 23.44 -2.77 -21.84
C GLU A 10 24.39 -3.40 -22.85
N LYS A 11 25.69 -3.48 -22.51
CA LYS A 11 26.68 -4.17 -23.33
C LYS A 11 26.31 -5.63 -23.58
N ARG A 12 25.82 -6.35 -22.56
CA ARG A 12 25.33 -7.73 -22.70
C ARG A 12 24.12 -7.81 -23.64
N LEU A 13 23.21 -6.85 -23.59
CA LEU A 13 22.05 -6.80 -24.48
C LEU A 13 22.49 -6.61 -25.94
N ASN A 14 23.41 -5.70 -26.20
CA ASN A 14 23.94 -5.45 -27.55
C ASN A 14 24.65 -6.69 -28.13
N ILE A 15 25.47 -7.38 -27.33
CA ILE A 15 26.13 -8.64 -27.72
C ILE A 15 25.10 -9.72 -28.07
N ARG A 16 23.99 -9.79 -27.33
CA ARG A 16 22.90 -10.75 -27.60
C ARG A 16 22.18 -10.44 -28.91
N LEU A 17 21.99 -9.16 -29.23
CA LEU A 17 21.33 -8.74 -30.48
C LEU A 17 22.24 -8.95 -31.70
N SER A 18 23.56 -8.86 -31.52
CA SER A 18 24.53 -9.01 -32.61
C SER A 18 24.95 -10.48 -32.87
N ASN A 19 24.31 -11.48 -32.26
CA ASN A 19 24.68 -12.91 -32.34
C ASN A 19 26.18 -13.18 -32.11
N ALA A 20 26.79 -12.46 -31.16
CA ALA A 20 28.24 -12.49 -30.96
C ALA A 20 28.77 -13.77 -30.28
N ASP A 21 30.08 -13.96 -30.41
CA ASP A 21 30.90 -15.06 -29.87
C ASP A 21 30.59 -15.39 -28.39
N PRO A 22 30.28 -16.67 -28.07
CA PRO A 22 30.05 -17.15 -26.70
C PRO A 22 31.10 -16.71 -25.68
N ASP A 23 32.36 -16.60 -26.10
CA ASP A 23 33.48 -16.27 -25.22
C ASP A 23 33.41 -14.81 -24.71
N GLN A 24 32.91 -13.90 -25.55
CA GLN A 24 32.67 -12.51 -25.17
C GLN A 24 31.47 -12.38 -24.23
N MET A 25 30.42 -13.17 -24.46
CA MET A 25 29.24 -13.21 -23.60
C MET A 25 29.61 -13.69 -22.18
N GLU A 26 30.44 -14.72 -22.06
CA GLU A 26 30.92 -15.21 -20.76
C GLU A 26 31.71 -14.14 -20.00
N LYS A 27 32.65 -13.47 -20.67
CA LYS A 27 33.46 -12.39 -20.08
C LYS A 27 32.58 -11.27 -19.52
N VAL A 28 31.56 -10.85 -20.27
CA VAL A 28 30.63 -9.80 -19.81
C VAL A 28 29.76 -10.29 -18.65
N ASN A 29 29.25 -11.52 -18.71
CA ASN A 29 28.48 -12.10 -17.60
C ASN A 29 29.31 -12.16 -16.30
N ASN A 30 30.58 -12.55 -16.39
CA ASN A 30 31.49 -12.60 -15.24
C ASN A 30 31.77 -11.21 -14.68
N LYS A 31 31.93 -10.19 -15.54
CA LYS A 31 32.04 -8.79 -15.10
C LYS A 31 30.78 -8.29 -14.40
N ILE A 32 29.59 -8.60 -14.94
CA ILE A 32 28.31 -8.25 -14.31
C ILE A 32 28.20 -8.90 -12.93
N LYS A 33 28.48 -10.20 -12.80
CA LYS A 33 28.44 -10.92 -11.51
C LYS A 33 29.36 -10.25 -10.47
N ARG A 34 30.60 -9.93 -10.86
CA ARG A 34 31.56 -9.24 -9.98
C ARG A 34 31.07 -7.84 -9.58
N SER A 35 30.59 -7.05 -10.54
CA SER A 35 30.09 -5.69 -10.31
C SER A 35 28.84 -5.70 -9.41
N CYS A 36 27.89 -6.62 -9.62
CA CYS A 36 26.75 -6.81 -8.73
C CYS A 36 27.18 -7.22 -7.32
N GLY A 37 28.16 -8.12 -7.18
CA GLY A 37 28.72 -8.50 -5.88
C GLY A 37 29.35 -7.32 -5.15
N LYS A 38 30.14 -6.50 -5.87
CA LYS A 38 30.71 -5.26 -5.34
C LYS A 38 29.64 -4.28 -4.87
N ASN A 39 28.65 -3.99 -5.71
CA ASN A 39 27.52 -3.11 -5.36
C ASN A 39 26.76 -3.60 -4.12
N LYS A 40 26.54 -4.93 -4.00
CA LYS A 40 25.91 -5.53 -2.84
C LYS A 40 26.75 -5.30 -1.58
N ASN A 41 28.05 -5.56 -1.64
CA ASN A 41 28.96 -5.37 -0.52
C ASN A 41 29.04 -3.89 -0.10
N GLU A 42 29.12 -2.96 -1.05
CA GLU A 42 29.10 -1.52 -0.75
C GLU A 42 27.80 -1.09 -0.08
N HIS A 43 26.65 -1.61 -0.53
CA HIS A 43 25.37 -1.33 0.09
C HIS A 43 25.32 -1.84 1.54
N ILE A 44 25.76 -3.08 1.78
CA ILE A 44 25.82 -3.66 3.13
C ILE A 44 26.79 -2.87 4.01
N SER A 45 27.98 -2.53 3.50
CA SER A 45 28.99 -1.75 4.23
C SER A 45 28.43 -0.41 4.69
N LYS A 46 27.72 0.33 3.81
CA LYS A 46 27.05 1.58 4.18
C LYS A 46 26.02 1.38 5.30
N ILE A 47 25.23 0.30 5.26
CA ILE A 47 24.28 -0.01 6.33
C ILE A 47 25.01 -0.33 7.65
N CYS A 48 26.14 -1.04 7.61
CA CYS A 48 26.94 -1.30 8.80
C CYS A 48 27.49 0.00 9.40
N THR A 49 27.99 0.93 8.59
CA THR A 49 28.42 2.26 9.07
C THR A 49 27.27 3.03 9.71
N GLU A 50 26.07 2.97 9.14
CA GLU A 50 24.88 3.56 9.76
C GLU A 50 24.53 2.88 11.09
N LEU A 51 24.61 1.54 11.16
CA LEU A 51 24.37 0.78 12.39
C LEU A 51 25.33 1.19 13.51
N ASP A 52 26.62 1.32 13.23
CA ASP A 52 27.62 1.76 14.21
C ASP A 52 27.27 3.16 14.75
N ARG A 53 26.87 4.07 13.86
CA ARG A 53 26.40 5.40 14.25
C ARG A 53 25.14 5.35 15.12
N HIS A 54 24.15 4.53 14.74
CA HIS A 54 22.94 4.32 15.53
C HIS A 54 23.23 3.75 16.92
N ALA A 55 24.20 2.84 17.04
CA ALA A 55 24.65 2.28 18.30
C ALA A 55 25.30 3.35 19.20
N ASN A 56 26.22 4.15 18.64
CA ASN A 56 26.90 5.22 19.37
C ASN A 56 25.94 6.32 19.85
N GLU A 57 24.88 6.59 19.10
CA GLU A 57 23.88 7.62 19.42
C GLU A 57 22.69 7.06 20.24
N ASN A 58 22.79 5.81 20.74
CA ASN A 58 21.74 5.12 21.52
C ASN A 58 20.35 5.06 20.85
N ARG A 59 20.30 5.04 19.51
CA ARG A 59 19.06 4.94 18.72
C ARG A 59 18.67 3.49 18.48
N SER A 60 18.15 2.84 19.52
CA SER A 60 17.83 1.41 19.56
C SER A 60 16.77 0.98 18.54
N THR A 61 15.76 1.81 18.28
CA THR A 61 14.68 1.51 17.32
C THR A 61 15.21 1.42 15.89
N GLU A 62 16.00 2.40 15.47
CA GLU A 62 16.60 2.46 14.13
C GLU A 62 17.65 1.38 13.96
N LEU A 63 18.47 1.13 14.99
CA LEU A 63 19.43 0.02 15.03
C LEU A 63 18.72 -1.31 14.77
N TYR A 64 17.70 -1.63 15.57
CA TYR A 64 16.94 -2.87 15.43
C TYR A 64 16.26 -2.98 14.06
N SER A 65 15.72 -1.88 13.55
CA SER A 65 15.08 -1.83 12.23
C SER A 65 16.06 -2.18 11.10
N LYS A 66 17.31 -1.67 11.17
CA LYS A 66 18.37 -1.96 10.20
C LYS A 66 18.89 -3.39 10.32
N VAL A 67 19.07 -3.91 11.55
CA VAL A 67 19.41 -5.33 11.78
C VAL A 67 18.33 -6.23 11.19
N LYS A 68 17.06 -5.97 11.50
CA LYS A 68 15.92 -6.69 10.93
C LYS A 68 15.88 -6.62 9.40
N TYR A 69 16.22 -5.47 8.82
CA TYR A 69 16.32 -5.31 7.37
C TYR A 69 17.41 -6.20 6.75
N LEU A 70 18.56 -6.36 7.41
CA LEU A 70 19.66 -7.20 6.93
C LEU A 70 19.39 -8.70 7.14
N SER A 71 18.79 -9.07 8.28
CA SER A 71 18.51 -10.46 8.64
C SER A 71 17.28 -11.05 7.95
N ARG A 72 16.44 -10.24 7.32
CA ARG A 72 15.24 -10.75 6.63
C ARG A 72 15.63 -11.55 5.40
N GLU A 73 14.88 -12.62 5.15
CA GLU A 73 14.92 -13.29 3.86
C GLU A 73 14.36 -12.36 2.78
N PHE A 74 15.13 -12.15 1.71
CA PHE A 74 14.65 -11.42 0.55
C PHE A 74 13.65 -12.31 -0.22
N LYS A 75 12.37 -11.94 -0.17
CA LYS A 75 11.33 -12.55 -1.00
C LYS A 75 11.01 -11.59 -2.15
N ALA A 76 11.41 -11.98 -3.36
CA ALA A 76 11.03 -11.25 -4.56
C ALA A 76 9.51 -11.25 -4.68
N LYS A 77 8.89 -10.07 -4.58
CA LYS A 77 7.47 -9.90 -4.83
C LYS A 77 7.28 -9.67 -6.32
N THR A 78 7.10 -10.75 -7.08
CA THR A 78 6.64 -10.63 -8.47
C THR A 78 5.13 -10.53 -8.44
N GLN A 79 4.60 -9.35 -8.76
CA GLN A 79 3.17 -9.20 -9.00
C GLN A 79 2.93 -9.56 -10.47
N ILE A 80 2.08 -10.57 -10.69
CA ILE A 80 1.71 -11.04 -12.03
C ILE A 80 0.19 -11.02 -12.09
N ILE A 81 -0.35 -10.34 -13.09
CA ILE A 81 -1.80 -10.30 -13.35
C ILE A 81 -2.03 -10.77 -14.78
N LYS A 82 -3.10 -11.52 -15.00
CA LYS A 82 -3.57 -11.83 -16.36
C LYS A 82 -4.66 -10.83 -16.74
N ASP A 83 -4.59 -10.33 -17.97
CA ASP A 83 -5.71 -9.55 -18.54
C ASP A 83 -6.88 -10.46 -18.92
N GLU A 84 -7.98 -9.84 -19.40
CA GLU A 84 -9.18 -10.56 -19.83
C GLU A 84 -8.94 -11.44 -21.07
N GLN A 85 -7.88 -11.15 -21.84
CA GLN A 85 -7.44 -11.92 -23.01
C GLN A 85 -6.42 -13.01 -22.65
N GLY A 86 -6.05 -13.14 -21.38
CA GLY A 86 -5.10 -14.14 -20.87
C GLY A 86 -3.62 -13.75 -20.97
N ASN A 87 -3.29 -12.53 -21.39
CA ASN A 87 -1.91 -12.05 -21.45
C ASN A 87 -1.37 -11.72 -20.06
N VAL A 88 -0.08 -12.00 -19.86
CA VAL A 88 0.60 -11.85 -18.57
C VAL A 88 1.19 -10.44 -18.45
N ILE A 89 0.71 -9.68 -17.47
CA ILE A 89 1.18 -8.34 -17.13
C ILE A 89 2.04 -8.40 -15.88
N THR A 90 3.29 -7.96 -16.01
CA THR A 90 4.31 -7.92 -14.94
C THR A 90 4.77 -6.50 -14.62
N ASP A 91 4.43 -5.52 -15.45
CA ASP A 91 4.77 -4.12 -15.24
C ASP A 91 3.83 -3.47 -14.21
N ALA A 92 4.40 -2.63 -13.33
CA ALA A 92 3.66 -2.00 -12.25
C ALA A 92 2.55 -1.06 -12.76
N LYS A 93 2.76 -0.33 -13.86
CA LYS A 93 1.72 0.55 -14.44
C LYS A 93 0.60 -0.28 -15.07
N GLY A 94 0.96 -1.35 -15.78
CA GLY A 94 -0.01 -2.29 -16.32
C GLY A 94 -0.88 -2.94 -15.24
N ILE A 95 -0.25 -3.40 -14.16
CA ILE A 95 -0.94 -3.97 -13.00
C ILE A 95 -1.91 -2.96 -12.37
N ALA A 96 -1.47 -1.72 -12.14
CA ALA A 96 -2.32 -0.67 -11.59
C ALA A 96 -3.51 -0.35 -12.50
N LYS A 97 -3.30 -0.33 -13.82
CA LYS A 97 -4.36 -0.12 -14.81
C LYS A 97 -5.41 -1.24 -14.76
N MET A 98 -4.99 -2.51 -14.71
CA MET A 98 -5.90 -3.65 -14.59
C MET A 98 -6.74 -3.59 -13.33
N TRP A 99 -6.13 -3.28 -12.19
CA TRP A 99 -6.86 -3.11 -10.93
C TRP A 99 -7.89 -1.99 -11.04
N ARG A 100 -7.55 -0.87 -11.68
CA ARG A 100 -8.47 0.24 -11.90
C ARG A 100 -9.67 -0.19 -12.75
N GLU A 101 -9.43 -0.84 -13.88
CA GLU A 101 -10.49 -1.30 -14.79
C GLU A 101 -11.39 -2.32 -14.11
N TYR A 102 -10.81 -3.30 -13.41
CA TYR A 102 -11.55 -4.29 -12.62
C TYR A 102 -12.44 -3.62 -11.56
N CYS A 103 -11.90 -2.71 -10.75
CA CYS A 103 -12.67 -1.99 -9.73
C CYS A 103 -13.77 -1.12 -10.37
N CYS A 104 -13.46 -0.39 -11.45
CA CYS A 104 -14.45 0.40 -12.16
C CYS A 104 -15.59 -0.45 -12.71
N ARG A 105 -15.31 -1.67 -13.18
CA ARG A 105 -16.33 -2.61 -13.65
C ARG A 105 -17.12 -3.23 -12.49
N LEU A 106 -16.44 -3.61 -11.41
CA LEU A 106 -17.08 -4.24 -10.24
C LEU A 106 -18.03 -3.30 -9.50
N PHE A 107 -17.66 -2.02 -9.41
CA PHE A 107 -18.44 -0.97 -8.74
C PHE A 107 -19.16 -0.05 -9.73
N HIS A 108 -19.36 -0.50 -10.97
CA HIS A 108 -20.30 0.16 -11.86
C HIS A 108 -21.72 -0.17 -11.38
N ASP A 109 -22.22 0.63 -10.44
CA ASP A 109 -23.64 0.64 -10.14
C ASP A 109 -24.33 1.32 -11.33
N GLU A 110 -25.07 0.55 -12.12
CA GLU A 110 -26.10 1.17 -12.96
C GLU A 110 -27.06 1.91 -12.02
N PRO A 111 -27.36 3.19 -12.27
CA PRO A 111 -28.41 3.85 -11.52
C PRO A 111 -29.67 2.99 -11.67
N PRO A 112 -30.35 2.64 -10.56
CA PRO A 112 -31.58 1.88 -10.67
C PRO A 112 -32.50 2.61 -11.65
N PRO A 113 -33.22 1.88 -12.52
CA PRO A 113 -34.09 2.51 -13.50
C PRO A 113 -34.95 3.54 -12.77
N ALA A 114 -35.00 4.77 -13.29
CA ALA A 114 -35.71 5.90 -12.69
C ALA A 114 -37.25 5.69 -12.57
N SER A 115 -37.72 4.49 -12.88
CA SER A 115 -39.10 4.09 -12.95
C SER A 115 -39.23 2.72 -12.30
N GLY A 116 -39.58 2.75 -11.02
CA GLY A 116 -39.81 1.56 -10.23
C GLY A 116 -39.82 1.86 -8.75
N ASN A 117 -40.72 2.75 -8.32
CA ASN A 117 -41.36 2.64 -7.02
C ASN A 117 -40.38 2.30 -5.87
N ARG A 118 -39.61 3.30 -5.41
CA ARG A 118 -39.13 3.35 -4.01
C ARG A 118 -40.35 3.51 -3.08
N THR A 119 -41.30 2.60 -3.18
CA THR A 119 -42.53 2.63 -2.44
C THR A 119 -42.28 1.80 -1.19
N GLN A 120 -42.20 2.50 -0.06
CA GLN A 120 -42.57 1.99 1.27
C GLN A 120 -41.65 1.04 2.05
N LEU A 121 -40.43 0.69 1.61
CA LEU A 121 -39.60 -0.19 2.45
C LEU A 121 -38.74 0.52 3.52
N ASP A 122 -38.59 1.85 3.46
CA ASP A 122 -37.75 2.62 4.40
C ASP A 122 -38.46 3.83 5.03
N GLN A 123 -39.80 3.88 4.98
CA GLN A 123 -40.54 4.85 5.79
C GLN A 123 -40.54 4.39 7.24
N LYS A 124 -39.49 4.76 7.98
CA LYS A 124 -39.56 4.77 9.45
C LYS A 124 -40.82 5.55 9.85
N PRO A 125 -41.60 5.04 10.81
CA PRO A 125 -42.78 5.75 11.27
C PRO A 125 -42.38 7.17 11.72
N ALA A 126 -43.27 8.13 11.49
CA ALA A 126 -43.06 9.49 11.96
C ALA A 126 -42.80 9.48 13.46
N ILE A 127 -41.77 10.21 13.91
CA ILE A 127 -41.38 10.27 15.32
C ILE A 127 -42.55 10.79 16.14
N LEU A 128 -43.02 9.98 17.10
CA LEU A 128 -44.13 10.36 17.97
C LEU A 128 -43.64 11.24 19.13
N ARG A 129 -44.47 12.19 19.57
CA ARG A 129 -44.17 13.00 20.77
C ARG A 129 -43.91 12.14 22.00
N ASP A 130 -44.61 11.01 22.14
CA ASP A 130 -44.41 10.08 23.25
C ASP A 130 -43.05 9.38 23.22
N GLU A 131 -42.51 9.12 22.02
CA GLU A 131 -41.18 8.54 21.85
C GLU A 131 -40.12 9.53 22.32
N VAL A 132 -40.25 10.79 21.91
CA VAL A 132 -39.38 11.89 22.37
C VAL A 132 -39.49 12.06 23.89
N GLY A 133 -40.71 12.08 24.43
CA GLY A 133 -40.94 12.20 25.88
C GLY A 133 -40.32 11.06 26.68
N ARG A 134 -40.39 9.81 26.19
CA ARG A 134 -39.71 8.66 26.81
C ARG A 134 -38.19 8.78 26.73
N ALA A 135 -37.65 9.25 25.61
CA ALA A 135 -36.21 9.44 25.44
C ALA A 135 -35.68 10.52 26.41
N VAL A 136 -36.39 11.65 26.54
CA VAL A 136 -36.06 12.72 27.49
C VAL A 136 -36.10 12.20 28.93
N LYS A 137 -37.15 11.47 29.32
CA LYS A 137 -37.24 10.86 30.68
C LYS A 137 -36.16 9.84 30.98
N LYS A 138 -35.58 9.19 29.96
CA LYS A 138 -34.49 8.21 30.11
C LYS A 138 -33.12 8.87 30.26
N LEU A 139 -32.99 10.17 30.02
CA LEU A 139 -31.75 10.90 30.24
C LEU A 139 -31.35 10.84 31.73
N ARG A 140 -30.05 10.68 31.97
CA ARG A 140 -29.51 10.69 33.34
C ARG A 140 -29.16 12.12 33.73
N ASN A 141 -29.71 12.56 34.86
CA ASN A 141 -29.37 13.84 35.47
C ASN A 141 -27.95 13.80 36.05
N GLN A 142 -27.37 14.97 36.30
CA GLN A 142 -26.06 15.19 36.92
C GLN A 142 -24.88 14.64 36.10
N LYS A 143 -25.04 14.55 34.78
CA LYS A 143 -23.91 14.28 33.88
C LYS A 143 -23.16 15.58 33.58
N ALA A 144 -21.86 15.44 33.31
CA ALA A 144 -21.01 16.56 32.90
C ALA A 144 -21.55 17.20 31.60
N LEU A 145 -21.40 18.53 31.51
CA LEU A 145 -21.77 19.32 30.35
C LEU A 145 -21.03 18.85 29.09
N GLY A 146 -21.78 18.73 27.99
CA GLY A 146 -21.21 18.53 26.66
C GLY A 146 -20.57 19.82 26.13
N SER A 147 -19.99 19.73 24.93
CA SER A 147 -19.46 20.90 24.21
C SER A 147 -20.53 21.93 23.84
N ASP A 148 -21.79 21.52 23.84
CA ASP A 148 -22.97 22.35 23.60
C ASP A 148 -23.41 23.19 24.81
N GLY A 149 -22.87 22.90 26.00
CA GLY A 149 -23.19 23.66 27.21
C GLY A 149 -24.60 23.45 27.76
N ILE A 150 -25.32 22.41 27.32
CA ILE A 150 -26.69 22.10 27.74
C ILE A 150 -26.68 20.83 28.59
N THR A 151 -27.36 20.86 29.74
CA THR A 151 -27.52 19.68 30.60
C THR A 151 -28.88 19.01 30.44
N ALA A 152 -28.97 17.75 30.84
CA ALA A 152 -30.21 16.98 30.75
C ALA A 152 -31.35 17.58 31.59
N GLU A 153 -31.05 18.31 32.67
CA GLU A 153 -32.07 18.92 33.53
C GLU A 153 -32.85 20.02 32.82
N VAL A 154 -32.27 20.69 31.82
CA VAL A 154 -32.93 21.74 31.03
C VAL A 154 -34.19 21.22 30.35
N PHE A 155 -34.17 19.95 29.93
CA PHE A 155 -35.32 19.31 29.27
C PHE A 155 -36.37 18.78 30.26
N ASN A 156 -36.05 18.70 31.55
CA ASN A 156 -36.94 18.22 32.62
C ASN A 156 -37.61 19.37 33.40
N LEU A 157 -37.24 20.63 33.11
CA LEU A 157 -37.74 21.84 33.78
C LEU A 157 -39.02 22.44 33.12
N GLY A 158 -39.57 21.76 32.11
CA GLY A 158 -40.77 22.19 31.37
C GLY A 158 -41.90 21.17 31.42
#